data_AF-S3V0Y7-F1
#
_entry.id   AF-S3V0Y7-F1
#
_cell.length_a   1.000
_cell.length_b   1.000
_cell.length_c   1.000
_cell.angle_alpha   90.00
_cell.angle_beta   90.00
_cell.angle_gamma   90.00
#
_symmetry.space_group_name_H-M   'P 1'
#
loop_
_entity.id
_entity.type
_entity.pdbx_description
1 polymer ?
#
loop_
_entity_poly.entity_id
_entity_poly.type
_entity_poly.pdbx_seq_one_letter_code
_entity_poly.pdbx_strand_id
1 'polypeptide(L)' 'MFYLLLQSVYQDYASGRSDWDTYFDSVINLALDQEKLAGLV' A
#
# COMPACT_ATOMS: atom_id res chain seq x y z
N MET A 1 -6.22 7.69 6.48
CA MET A 1 -5.31 8.02 5.36
C MET A 1 -4.90 6.80 4.53
N PHE A 2 -5.04 5.58 5.06
CA PHE A 2 -4.77 4.32 4.35
C PHE A 2 -5.40 4.21 2.96
N TYR A 3 -6.71 4.46 2.85
CA TYR A 3 -7.45 4.25 1.60
C TYR A 3 -6.92 5.08 0.41
N LEU A 4 -6.52 6.33 0.66
CA LEU A 4 -5.95 7.20 -0.37
C LEU A 4 -4.58 6.70 -0.86
N LEU A 5 -3.75 6.20 0.06
CA LEU A 5 -2.45 5.64 -0.27
C LEU A 5 -2.60 4.31 -1.02
N LEU A 6 -3.52 3.45 -0.60
CA LEU A 6 -3.85 2.21 -1.29
C LEU A 6 -4.33 2.47 -2.72
N GLN A 7 -5.19 3.48 -2.91
CA GLN A 7 -5.66 3.90 -4.22
C GLN A 7 -4.52 4.39 -5.12
N SER A 8 -3.57 5.16 -4.59
CA SER A 8 -2.39 5.63 -5.33
C SER A 8 -1.52 4.46 -5.79
N VAL A 9 -1.20 3.54 -4.89
CA VAL A 9 -0.39 2.34 -5.17
C VAL A 9 -1.07 1.45 -6.23
N TYR A 10 -2.40 1.30 -6.13
CA TYR A 10 -3.17 0.58 -7.14
C TYR A 10 -3.13 1.27 -8.51
N GLN A 11 -3.23 2.60 -8.57
CA GLN A 11 -3.14 3.33 -9.83
C GLN A 11 -1.77 3.18 -10.50
N ASP A 12 -0.69 3.14 -9.73
CA ASP A 12 0.65 2.92 -10.28
C ASP A 12 0.83 1.50 -10.83
N TYR A 13 0.26 0.49 -10.18
CA TYR A 13 0.18 -0.86 -10.72
C TYR A 13 -0.69 -0.93 -11.98
N ALA A 14 -1.92 -0.39 -11.94
CA ALA A 14 -2.86 -0.43 -13.05
C ALA A 14 -2.40 0.35 -14.29
N SER A 15 -1.57 1.39 -14.09
CA SER A 15 -0.94 2.15 -15.18
C SER A 15 0.33 1.50 -15.73
N GLY A 16 0.78 0.37 -15.15
CA GLY A 16 2.01 -0.31 -15.53
C GLY A 16 3.29 0.41 -15.09
N ARG A 17 3.19 1.39 -14.19
CA ARG A 17 4.35 2.07 -13.59
C ARG A 17 5.00 1.26 -12.46
N SER A 18 4.29 0.28 -11.93
CA SER A 18 4.75 -0.66 -10.92
C SER A 18 4.45 -2.09 -11.36
N ASP A 19 5.35 -3.02 -11.04
CA ASP A 19 5.10 -4.46 -11.19
C ASP A 19 4.30 -5.02 -10.00
N TRP A 20 3.91 -6.29 -10.12
CA TRP A 20 3.11 -7.00 -9.12
C TRP A 20 3.84 -7.11 -7.77
N ASP A 21 5.14 -7.40 -7.80
CA ASP A 21 5.94 -7.59 -6.57
C ASP A 21 6.03 -6.28 -5.79
N THR A 22 6.33 -5.17 -6.48
CA THR A 22 6.39 -3.83 -5.90
C THR A 22 5.02 -3.37 -5.39
N TYR A 23 3.95 -3.67 -6.13
CA TYR A 23 2.58 -3.39 -5.69
C TYR A 23 2.25 -4.14 -4.40
N PHE A 24 2.53 -5.44 -4.35
CA PHE A 24 2.24 -6.30 -3.22
C PHE A 24 2.98 -5.85 -1.95
N ASP A 25 4.29 -5.58 -2.07
CA ASP A 25 5.09 -5.08 -0.95
C ASP A 25 4.61 -3.72 -0.45
N SER A 26 4.20 -2.83 -1.37
CA SER A 26 3.64 -1.53 -1.01
C SER A 26 2.33 -1.65 -0.23
N VAL A 27 1.46 -2.59 -0.62
CA VAL A 27 0.20 -2.86 0.10
C VAL A 27 0.46 -3.41 1.51
N ILE A 28 1.42 -4.34 1.66
CA ILE A 28 1.79 -4.89 2.97
C ILE A 28 2.33 -3.79 3.88
N ASN A 29 3.27 -2.97 3.39
CA ASN A 29 3.85 -1.89 4.18
C ASN A 29 2.79 -0.87 4.63
N LEU A 30 1.86 -0.54 3.74
CA LEU A 30 0.73 0.33 4.10
C LEU A 30 -0.14 -0.26 5.21
N ALA A 31 -0.38 -1.58 5.20
CA ALA A 31 -1.19 -2.25 6.22
C ALA A 31 -0.45 -2.27 7.57
N LEU A 32 0.83 -2.62 7.58
CA LEU A 32 1.67 -2.62 8.78
C LEU A 32 1.77 -1.23 9.40
N ASP A 33 1.87 -0.18 8.59
CA ASP A 33 1.88 1.19 9.08
C ASP A 33 0.54 1.58 9.73
N GLN A 34 -0.60 1.06 9.26
CA GLN A 34 -1.87 1.26 9.95
C GLN A 34 -1.95 0.50 11.28
N GLU A 35 -1.43 -0.73 11.35
CA GLU A 35 -1.40 -1.49 12.60
C GLU A 35 -0.56 -0.80 13.67
N LYS A 36 0.62 -0.29 13.29
CA LYS A 36 1.47 0.53 14.16
C LYS A 36 0.77 1.81 14.61
N LEU A 37 0.12 2.52 13.69
CA LEU A 37 -0.64 3.74 14.03
C LEU A 37 -1.84 3.45 14.95
N ALA A 38 -2.42 2.25 14.85
CA ALA A 38 -3.49 1.79 15.73
C ALA A 38 -2.98 1.28 17.10
N GLY A 39 -1.67 1.19 17.30
CA GLY A 39 -1.05 0.68 18.54
C GLY A 39 -1.28 -0.83 18.74
N LEU A 40 -1.51 -1.57 17.66
CA LEU A 40 -1.73 -3.02 17.69
C LEU A 40 -0.40 -3.80 17.60
N VAL A 41 0.68 -3.13 17.20
CA VAL A 41 2.07 -3.61 17.10
C VAL A 41 3.02 -2.54 17.62
#